data_AF-A0A9X9M732-F1
#
_entry.id   AF-A0A9X9M732-F1
#
_cell.length_a   1.000
_cell.length_b   1.000
_cell.length_c   1.000
_cell.angle_alpha   90.00
_cell.angle_beta   90.00
_cell.angle_gamma   90.00
#
_symmetry.space_group_name_H-M   'P 1'
#
loop_
_entity.id
_entity.type
_entity.pdbx_description
1 polymer ?
#
loop_
_entity_poly.entity_id
_entity_poly.type
_entity_poly.pdbx_seq_one_letter_code
_entity_poly.pdbx_strand_id
1 'polypeptide(L)'
;MMKENVKETYIKVAILSDNVPELEEGFIVNITDVYLVNSDFSAGQPSVRRPGIEIVEIMIEENDDPRGVFKFHVTTDIGGVITAYEVPPPLNVLQVPVVRLAGSFGAVSVYWKATVDTAGLEDFKPSHGILEFADKQ
;
A
#
# COMPACT_ATOMS: atom_id res chain seq x y z
N MET A 1 12.93 28.27 18.80
CA MET A 1 12.94 29.34 19.82
C MET A 1 12.01 30.44 19.36
N MET A 2 10.92 30.69 20.08
CA MET A 2 10.06 31.84 19.80
C MET A 2 10.74 33.12 20.26
N LYS A 3 10.73 34.16 19.43
CA LYS A 3 11.19 35.51 19.81
C LYS A 3 10.08 36.26 20.53
N GLU A 4 10.43 37.33 21.22
CA GLU A 4 9.45 38.24 21.80
C GLU A 4 8.44 38.72 20.75
N ASN A 5 7.18 38.87 21.16
CA ASN A 5 6.06 39.26 20.30
C ASN A 5 5.70 38.26 19.17
N VAL A 6 6.27 37.05 19.18
CA VAL A 6 5.88 35.94 18.29
C VAL A 6 4.84 35.07 18.99
N LYS A 7 3.70 34.85 18.32
CA LYS A 7 2.59 34.01 18.84
C LYS A 7 2.54 32.61 18.23
N GLU A 8 3.19 32.40 17.10
CA GLU A 8 3.13 31.16 16.31
C GLU A 8 4.50 30.77 15.80
N THR A 9 4.72 29.46 15.68
CA THR A 9 5.92 28.89 15.08
C THR A 9 5.57 27.54 14.48
N TYR A 10 6.41 27.05 13.59
CA TYR A 10 6.16 25.80 12.87
C TYR A 10 7.34 24.86 13.06
N ILE A 11 7.01 23.60 13.26
CA ILE A 11 7.94 22.48 13.11
C ILE A 11 7.76 21.90 11.71
N LYS A 12 8.84 21.43 11.11
CA LYS A 12 8.78 20.67 9.86
C LYS A 12 9.07 19.22 10.20
N VAL A 13 8.15 18.34 9.83
CA VAL A 13 8.35 16.90 9.88
C VAL A 13 8.49 16.41 8.45
N ALA A 14 9.52 15.61 8.19
CA ALA A 14 9.75 15.02 6.88
C ALA A 14 9.20 13.60 6.87
N ILE A 15 8.36 13.28 5.90
CA ILE A 15 7.95 11.91 5.60
C ILE A 15 8.95 11.38 4.56
N LEU A 16 9.58 10.25 4.86
CA LEU A 16 10.59 9.65 4.00
C LEU A 16 9.90 8.67 3.06
N SER A 17 10.03 8.87 1.76
CA SER A 17 9.49 7.95 0.75
C SER A 17 10.46 6.80 0.48
N ASP A 18 9.94 5.59 0.31
CA ASP A 18 10.65 4.49 -0.32
C ASP A 18 9.75 3.76 -1.34
N ASN A 19 9.92 2.45 -1.54
CA ASN A 19 9.08 1.64 -2.44
C ASN A 19 8.60 0.36 -1.75
N VAL A 20 8.52 0.37 -0.41
CA VAL A 20 8.06 -0.75 0.40
C VAL A 20 6.55 -0.58 0.60
N PRO A 21 5.73 -1.59 0.27
CA PRO A 21 4.28 -1.53 0.48
C PRO A 21 3.94 -1.38 1.97
N GLU A 22 3.14 -0.37 2.29
CA GLU A 22 2.76 -0.02 3.66
C GLU A 22 1.25 0.23 3.74
N LEU A 23 0.64 -0.20 4.85
CA LEU A 23 -0.74 0.19 5.17
C LEU A 23 -0.75 1.59 5.78
N GLU A 24 -1.95 2.15 5.95
CA GLU A 24 -2.11 3.40 6.68
C GLU A 24 -1.42 3.33 8.05
N GLU A 25 -0.54 4.29 8.29
CA GLU A 25 0.20 4.42 9.55
C GLU A 25 0.12 5.85 10.07
N GLY A 26 0.55 6.05 11.31
CA GLY A 26 0.50 7.38 11.90
C GLY A 26 1.43 7.50 13.08
N PHE A 27 1.79 8.74 13.37
CA PHE A 27 2.60 9.07 14.53
C PHE A 27 2.06 10.30 15.24
N ILE A 28 2.44 10.41 16.50
CA ILE A 28 1.98 11.47 17.37
C ILE A 28 3.13 12.46 17.61
N VAL A 29 2.82 13.74 17.50
CA VAL A 29 3.70 14.81 17.97
C VAL A 29 3.10 15.41 19.23
N ASN A 30 3.89 15.46 20.31
CA ASN A 30 3.47 15.96 21.61
C ASN A 30 4.40 17.07 22.10
N ILE A 31 3.85 18.19 22.58
CA ILE A 31 4.60 19.23 23.28
C ILE A 31 4.73 18.82 24.76
N THR A 32 5.93 18.40 25.16
CA THR A 32 6.17 17.91 26.53
C THR A 32 6.48 19.04 27.51
N ASP A 33 7.30 20.01 27.10
CA ASP A 33 7.87 21.00 28.01
C ASP A 33 7.94 22.38 27.36
N VAL A 34 7.85 23.40 28.20
CA VAL A 34 8.09 24.79 27.81
C VAL A 34 8.89 25.48 28.91
N TYR A 35 9.94 26.17 28.52
CA TYR A 35 10.79 26.93 29.44
C TYR A 35 11.13 28.29 28.85
N LEU A 36 11.27 29.27 29.73
CA LEU A 36 11.71 30.62 29.38
C LEU A 36 13.25 30.60 29.28
N VAL A 37 13.79 31.01 28.12
CA VAL A 37 15.24 30.98 27.88
C VAL A 37 15.96 32.18 28.51
N ASN A 38 15.28 33.33 28.65
CA ASN A 38 15.82 34.55 29.27
C ASN A 38 15.05 34.90 30.55
N SER A 39 15.71 34.84 31.71
CA SER A 39 15.11 35.00 33.04
C SER A 39 14.85 36.44 33.48
N ASP A 40 15.24 37.45 32.69
CA ASP A 40 15.14 38.86 33.08
C ASP A 40 13.70 39.40 33.02
N PHE A 41 12.76 38.60 32.51
CA PHE A 41 11.34 38.91 32.51
C PHE A 41 10.66 38.39 33.77
N SER A 42 10.03 39.28 34.55
CA SER A 42 9.22 38.92 35.74
C SER A 42 7.86 38.27 35.39
N ALA A 43 7.74 37.67 34.21
CA ALA A 43 6.50 37.04 33.76
C ALA A 43 6.36 35.64 34.37
N GLY A 44 5.12 35.21 34.60
CA GLY A 44 4.85 33.86 35.11
C GLY A 44 5.44 32.77 34.20
N GLN A 45 5.82 31.64 34.79
CA GLN A 45 6.37 30.52 34.03
C GLN A 45 5.42 30.10 32.90
N PRO A 46 5.94 29.90 31.68
CA PRO A 46 5.13 29.35 30.60
C PRO A 46 4.69 27.94 30.98
N SER A 47 3.52 27.53 30.52
CA SER A 47 3.05 26.17 30.70
C SER A 47 2.24 25.73 29.49
N VAL A 48 2.22 24.42 29.26
CA VAL A 48 1.35 23.77 28.28
C VAL A 48 -0.04 23.71 28.91
N ARG A 49 -0.85 24.76 28.70
CA ARG A 49 -2.06 25.02 29.50
C ARG A 49 -3.32 24.29 29.05
N ARG A 50 -3.27 23.43 28.04
CA ARG A 50 -4.49 22.84 27.45
C ARG A 50 -4.31 21.35 27.15
N PRO A 51 -4.64 20.46 28.11
CA PRO A 51 -4.63 19.02 27.91
C PRO A 51 -5.45 18.61 26.68
N GLY A 52 -4.86 17.81 25.80
CA GLY A 52 -5.42 17.35 24.53
C GLY A 52 -5.16 18.25 23.31
N ILE A 53 -4.59 19.46 23.46
CA ILE A 53 -4.22 20.34 22.33
C ILE A 53 -2.70 20.36 22.11
N GLU A 54 -1.94 19.80 23.05
CA GLU A 54 -0.49 19.57 22.95
C GLU A 54 -0.12 18.39 22.06
N ILE A 55 -1.11 17.57 21.70
CA ILE A 55 -0.97 16.35 20.91
C ILE A 55 -1.58 16.58 19.53
N VAL A 56 -0.83 16.27 18.48
CA VAL A 56 -1.36 16.14 17.13
C VAL A 56 -1.01 14.76 16.57
N GLU A 57 -2.00 14.12 15.95
CA GLU A 57 -1.83 12.89 15.19
C GLU A 57 -1.61 13.24 13.72
N ILE A 58 -0.57 12.64 13.14
CA ILE A 58 -0.24 12.76 11.72
C ILE A 58 -0.44 11.39 11.11
N MET A 59 -1.41 11.29 10.19
CA MET A 59 -1.71 10.09 9.42
C MET A 59 -0.96 10.12 8.09
N ILE A 60 -0.36 8.99 7.75
CA ILE A 60 0.30 8.70 6.48
C ILE A 60 -0.61 7.69 5.77
N GLU A 61 -1.14 8.08 4.63
CA GLU A 61 -1.95 7.20 3.80
C GLU A 61 -1.10 6.03 3.30
N GLU A 62 -1.77 4.90 3.09
CA GLU A 62 -1.15 3.72 2.50
C GLU A 62 -0.53 3.99 1.12
N ASN A 63 0.57 3.31 0.81
CA ASN A 63 1.39 3.56 -0.38
C ASN A 63 2.00 2.26 -0.94
N ASP A 64 2.53 2.38 -2.15
CA ASP A 64 3.30 1.32 -2.83
C ASP A 64 2.53 0.01 -3.06
N ASP A 65 1.25 0.13 -3.42
CA ASP A 65 0.35 -0.98 -3.74
C ASP A 65 0.30 -2.04 -2.62
N PRO A 66 -0.20 -1.71 -1.41
CA PRO A 66 -0.16 -2.59 -0.24
C PRO A 66 -0.93 -3.90 -0.46
N ARG A 67 -1.97 -3.85 -1.30
CA ARG A 67 -2.79 -5.03 -1.65
C ARG A 67 -2.30 -5.73 -2.93
N GLY A 68 -1.21 -5.24 -3.49
CA GLY A 68 -0.48 -5.86 -4.57
C GLY A 68 -1.06 -5.61 -5.95
N VAL A 69 -0.23 -5.93 -6.94
CA VAL A 69 -0.53 -5.85 -8.36
C VAL A 69 -0.51 -7.26 -8.94
N PHE A 70 -1.58 -7.64 -9.64
CA PHE A 70 -1.74 -8.99 -10.19
C PHE A 70 -1.34 -9.04 -11.66
N LYS A 71 -0.52 -10.03 -12.03
CA LYS A 71 -0.01 -10.17 -13.40
C LYS A 71 0.04 -11.64 -13.82
N PHE A 72 -0.23 -11.92 -15.09
CA PHE A 72 0.10 -13.22 -15.70
C PHE A 72 1.63 -13.42 -15.73
N HIS A 73 2.10 -14.50 -15.12
CA HIS A 73 3.50 -14.90 -15.11
C HIS A 73 3.72 -16.02 -16.13
N VAL A 74 3.80 -15.61 -17.38
CA VAL A 74 3.88 -16.48 -18.55
C VAL A 74 4.97 -16.01 -19.49
N THR A 75 5.58 -16.95 -20.21
CA THR A 75 6.45 -16.65 -21.34
C THR A 75 5.61 -16.69 -22.60
N THR A 76 5.66 -15.63 -23.38
CA THR A 76 4.96 -15.52 -24.66
C THR A 76 5.96 -15.55 -25.82
N ASP A 77 5.46 -15.85 -27.02
CA ASP A 77 6.23 -15.69 -28.25
C ASP A 77 6.36 -14.21 -28.68
N ILE A 78 6.92 -13.98 -29.88
CA ILE A 78 7.09 -12.64 -30.48
C ILE A 78 5.73 -11.93 -30.67
N GLY A 79 4.64 -12.68 -30.82
CA GLY A 79 3.28 -12.17 -30.95
C GLY A 79 2.60 -11.88 -29.61
N GLY A 80 3.24 -12.17 -28.47
CA GLY A 80 2.60 -12.04 -27.16
C GLY A 80 1.59 -13.15 -26.86
N VAL A 81 1.68 -14.29 -27.55
CA VAL A 81 0.75 -15.42 -27.42
C VAL A 81 1.41 -16.60 -26.72
N ILE A 82 0.59 -17.40 -26.04
CA ILE A 82 0.98 -18.72 -25.51
C ILE A 82 0.38 -19.78 -26.43
N THR A 83 1.21 -20.62 -27.04
CA THR A 83 0.73 -21.74 -27.85
C THR A 83 0.48 -22.96 -26.97
N ALA A 84 -0.73 -23.50 -27.04
CA ALA A 84 -1.08 -24.80 -26.47
C ALA A 84 -1.53 -25.74 -27.59
N TYR A 85 -1.34 -27.04 -27.38
CA TYR A 85 -1.71 -28.08 -28.34
C TYR A 85 -2.75 -29.00 -27.73
N GLU A 86 -3.70 -29.43 -28.53
CA GLU A 86 -4.61 -30.50 -28.16
C GLU A 86 -3.86 -31.83 -28.20
N VAL A 87 -3.55 -32.36 -27.01
CA VAL A 87 -2.79 -33.60 -26.82
C VAL A 87 -3.52 -34.49 -25.81
N PRO A 88 -3.26 -35.81 -25.75
CA PRO A 88 -3.87 -36.66 -24.74
C PRO A 88 -3.48 -36.26 -23.30
N PRO A 89 -4.37 -36.46 -22.30
CA PRO A 89 -4.04 -36.27 -20.91
C PRO A 89 -2.80 -37.08 -20.46
N PRO A 90 -1.97 -36.54 -19.55
CA PRO A 90 -2.18 -35.32 -18.76
C PRO A 90 -1.61 -34.03 -19.40
N LEU A 91 -1.11 -34.09 -20.63
CA LEU A 91 -0.44 -32.95 -21.27
C LEU A 91 -1.42 -31.91 -21.85
N ASN A 92 -2.72 -32.15 -21.74
CA ASN A 92 -3.80 -31.29 -22.25
C ASN A 92 -4.14 -30.10 -21.34
N VAL A 93 -3.31 -29.82 -20.34
CA VAL A 93 -3.53 -28.77 -19.34
C VAL A 93 -2.56 -27.63 -19.60
N LEU A 94 -3.10 -26.46 -19.97
CA LEU A 94 -2.34 -25.22 -20.02
C LEU A 94 -2.37 -24.55 -18.64
N GLN A 95 -1.18 -24.33 -18.06
CA GLN A 95 -1.05 -23.54 -16.84
C GLN A 95 -0.74 -22.09 -17.18
N VAL A 96 -1.57 -21.18 -16.69
CA VAL A 96 -1.39 -19.72 -16.82
C VAL A 96 -1.26 -19.14 -15.41
N PRO A 97 -0.04 -19.08 -14.84
CA PRO A 97 0.14 -18.60 -13.48
C PRO A 97 -0.19 -17.11 -13.36
N VAL A 98 -0.81 -16.72 -12.25
CA VAL A 98 -1.00 -15.32 -11.86
C VAL A 98 -0.17 -15.07 -10.61
N VAL A 99 0.67 -14.05 -10.64
CA VAL A 99 1.50 -13.62 -9.51
C VAL A 99 0.95 -12.33 -8.93
N ARG A 100 1.05 -12.21 -7.60
CA ARG A 100 0.81 -10.98 -6.84
C ARG A 100 2.18 -10.34 -6.55
N LEU A 101 2.36 -9.10 -6.98
CA LEU A 101 3.58 -8.31 -6.83
C LEU A 101 3.32 -7.11 -5.92
N ALA A 102 4.38 -6.39 -5.53
CA ALA A 102 4.32 -5.31 -4.53
C ALA A 102 3.83 -5.83 -3.18
N GLY A 103 2.74 -5.30 -2.62
CA GLY A 103 2.23 -5.70 -1.32
C GLY A 103 1.42 -7.00 -1.32
N SER A 104 1.46 -7.71 -0.20
CA SER A 104 0.68 -8.92 0.05
C SER A 104 -0.33 -8.75 1.19
N PHE A 105 -0.66 -7.51 1.57
CA PHE A 105 -1.61 -7.24 2.65
C PHE A 105 -3.04 -7.54 2.25
N GLY A 106 -3.75 -8.24 3.13
CA GLY A 106 -5.14 -8.62 2.97
C GLY A 106 -5.34 -9.77 1.98
N ALA A 107 -6.43 -10.51 2.19
CA ALA A 107 -6.89 -11.49 1.23
C ALA A 107 -7.55 -10.81 0.02
N VAL A 108 -7.27 -11.31 -1.18
CA VAL A 108 -7.81 -10.75 -2.44
C VAL A 108 -8.36 -11.87 -3.32
N SER A 109 -9.57 -11.67 -3.84
CA SER A 109 -10.18 -12.52 -4.85
C SER A 109 -10.05 -11.90 -6.23
N VAL A 110 -9.36 -12.58 -7.14
CA VAL A 110 -9.17 -12.14 -8.54
C VAL A 110 -10.07 -12.96 -9.44
N TYR A 111 -11.11 -12.32 -9.97
CA TYR A 111 -11.97 -12.93 -10.99
C TYR A 111 -11.25 -12.95 -12.34
N TRP A 112 -11.31 -14.09 -13.02
CA TRP A 112 -10.79 -14.24 -14.38
C TRP A 112 -11.83 -14.86 -15.30
N LYS A 113 -11.73 -14.54 -16.59
CA LYS A 113 -12.51 -15.15 -17.66
C LYS A 113 -11.67 -15.28 -18.92
N ALA A 114 -11.87 -16.39 -19.63
CA ALA A 114 -11.44 -16.55 -21.00
C ALA A 114 -12.50 -15.94 -21.92
N THR A 115 -12.06 -15.16 -22.90
CA THR A 115 -12.94 -14.65 -23.95
C THR A 115 -12.68 -15.49 -25.20
N VAL A 116 -13.75 -16.04 -25.75
CA VAL A 116 -13.68 -16.84 -26.98
C VAL A 116 -13.35 -15.95 -28.17
N ASP A 117 -12.61 -16.50 -29.11
CA ASP A 117 -12.38 -15.91 -30.43
C ASP A 117 -12.77 -16.94 -31.49
N THR A 118 -11.81 -17.71 -31.98
CA THR A 118 -12.06 -18.81 -32.93
C THR A 118 -12.40 -20.15 -32.27
N ALA A 119 -11.95 -20.37 -31.02
CA ALA A 119 -12.24 -21.56 -30.23
C ALA A 119 -13.51 -21.39 -29.38
N GLY A 120 -14.36 -22.41 -29.35
CA GLY A 120 -15.60 -22.47 -28.58
C GLY A 120 -15.40 -22.86 -27.12
N LEU A 121 -16.49 -22.80 -26.33
CA LEU A 121 -16.48 -23.20 -24.91
C LEU A 121 -16.43 -24.73 -24.70
N GLU A 122 -16.57 -25.47 -25.78
CA GLU A 122 -16.40 -26.92 -25.89
C GLU A 122 -14.93 -27.32 -26.01
N ASP A 123 -14.07 -26.44 -26.53
CA ASP A 123 -12.66 -26.74 -26.82
C ASP A 123 -11.76 -26.63 -25.58
N PHE A 124 -12.17 -25.84 -24.59
CA PHE A 124 -11.41 -25.63 -23.36
C PHE A 124 -12.32 -25.42 -22.15
N LYS A 125 -11.88 -25.90 -20.99
CA LYS A 125 -12.54 -25.70 -19.70
C LYS A 125 -11.51 -25.60 -18.58
N PRO A 126 -11.78 -24.82 -17.52
CA PRO A 126 -12.92 -23.90 -17.35
C PRO A 126 -12.75 -22.60 -18.16
N SER A 127 -13.84 -21.84 -18.36
CA SER A 127 -13.82 -20.55 -19.06
C SER A 127 -13.82 -19.33 -18.14
N HIS A 128 -14.00 -19.51 -16.84
CA HIS A 128 -13.90 -18.46 -15.84
C HIS A 128 -13.68 -19.06 -14.45
N GLY A 129 -13.29 -18.22 -13.50
CA GLY A 129 -13.12 -18.63 -12.11
C GLY A 129 -12.69 -17.48 -11.21
N ILE A 130 -12.38 -17.82 -9.98
CA ILE A 130 -11.84 -16.90 -8.98
C ILE A 130 -10.54 -17.52 -8.47
N LEU A 131 -9.48 -16.71 -8.45
CA LEU A 131 -8.25 -17.02 -7.74
C LEU A 131 -8.29 -16.33 -6.38
N GLU A 132 -8.02 -17.08 -5.33
CA GLU A 132 -7.97 -16.55 -3.97
C GLU A 132 -6.51 -16.44 -3.53
N PHE A 133 -6.11 -15.22 -3.14
CA PHE A 133 -4.81 -14.93 -2.56
C PHE A 133 -5.01 -14.66 -1.07
N ALA A 134 -4.35 -15.46 -0.22
CA ALA A 134 -4.38 -15.25 1.21
C ALA A 134 -3.58 -13.99 1.61
N ASP A 135 -3.84 -13.48 2.82
CA ASP A 135 -2.99 -12.46 3.42
C ASP A 135 -1.56 -13.02 3.55
N LYS A 136 -0.57 -12.21 3.15
CA LYS A 136 0.87 -12.55 3.16
C LYS A 136 1.29 -13.70 2.24
N GLN A 137 0.47 -14.06 1.25
CA GLN A 137 0.87 -14.99 0.17
C GLN A 137 1.85 -14.38 -0.83
#